data_AF-A0A6H9WW48-F1
#
_entry.id   AF-A0A6H9WW48-F1
#
_cell.length_a   1.000
_cell.length_b   1.000
_cell.length_c   1.000
_cell.angle_alpha   90.00
_cell.angle_beta   90.00
_cell.angle_gamma   90.00
#
_symmetry.space_group_name_H-M   'P 1'
#
loop_
_entity.id
_entity.type
_entity.pdbx_description
1 polymer ?
#
loop_
_entity_poly.entity_id
_entity_poly.type
_entity_poly.pdbx_seq_one_letter_code
_entity_poly.pdbx_strand_id
1 'polypeptide(L)'
;MSDNAITLTLSGKISYEDEITAPQAAQIITFLNAAEGSEPTLGPAPGGGAEGGRPSAGARTRQQGGQAVASAREALDLSGAKTNPEKIIALAEYVLQDGGETFKVEDVKAQFRRARETPPGNFSRDLSAAVQAGWIAQGDGEEYYVTNKIQGIFDGDFKFPKSGNGTRTRASSKGTKAKTPEAFAAVDEFPTKLDGFPPYSKMKQNKDRLLWALEIAKVNDVKALTNKEIDWLTDHLGNGVPNKQITAAFNAAKRSNYANRSTQDKKIRITPDGEAYLKTVGASES
;
A
#
# COMPACT_ATOMS: atom_id res chain seq x y z
N MET A 1 24.02 34.63 31.63
CA MET A 1 23.99 34.21 33.04
C MET A 1 25.21 33.34 33.25
N SER A 2 25.95 33.53 34.33
CA SER A 2 27.16 32.74 34.59
C SER A 2 26.73 31.33 34.99
N ASP A 3 27.07 30.33 34.18
CA ASP A 3 26.87 28.93 34.53
C ASP A 3 27.78 28.60 35.71
N ASN A 4 27.18 28.51 36.91
CA ASN A 4 27.90 28.12 38.12
C ASN A 4 28.17 26.62 38.06
N ALA A 5 29.27 26.24 37.40
CA ALA A 5 29.78 24.87 37.42
C ALA A 5 30.16 24.48 38.85
N ILE A 6 29.81 23.25 39.23
CA ILE A 6 30.12 22.68 40.55
C ILE A 6 31.02 21.48 40.31
N THR A 7 32.18 21.45 40.96
CA THR A 7 33.08 20.28 40.93
C THR A 7 32.55 19.22 41.89
N LEU A 8 32.28 18.03 41.36
CA LEU A 8 31.93 16.85 42.16
C LEU A 8 33.16 15.96 42.31
N THR A 9 33.56 15.71 43.56
CA THR A 9 34.66 14.79 43.88
C THR A 9 34.15 13.64 44.73
N LEU A 10 34.26 12.41 44.21
CA LEU A 10 33.92 11.17 44.92
C LEU A 10 35.21 10.38 45.17
N SER A 11 35.55 10.16 46.44
CA SER A 11 36.77 9.45 46.84
C SER A 11 36.44 8.16 47.61
N GLY A 12 36.97 7.03 47.13
CA GLY A 12 36.89 5.72 47.79
C GLY A 12 37.98 4.78 47.27
N LYS A 13 37.67 3.50 47.04
CA LYS A 13 38.58 2.58 46.31
C LYS A 13 38.82 3.02 44.85
N ILE A 14 37.94 3.87 44.33
CA ILE A 14 38.01 4.50 43.01
C ILE A 14 37.78 6.00 43.23
N SER A 15 38.51 6.85 42.50
CA SER A 15 38.36 8.31 42.51
C SER A 15 37.66 8.78 41.23
N TYR A 16 36.67 9.66 41.37
CA TYR A 16 36.00 10.35 40.26
C TYR A 16 35.92 11.85 40.53
N GLU A 17 36.29 12.66 39.53
CA GLU A 17 36.24 14.12 39.59
C GLU A 17 35.70 14.64 38.25
N ASP A 18 34.66 15.46 38.31
CA ASP A 18 34.03 16.04 37.12
C ASP A 18 33.33 17.37 37.44
N GLU A 19 33.21 18.23 36.43
CA GLU A 19 32.48 19.50 36.52
C GLU A 19 31.04 19.28 36.04
N ILE A 20 30.07 19.48 36.94
CA ILE A 20 28.67 19.24 36.67
C ILE A 20 27.82 20.48 36.96
N THR A 21 26.63 20.51 36.36
CA THR A 21 25.67 21.57 36.63
C THR A 21 24.99 21.38 37.98
N ALA A 22 24.54 22.47 38.61
CA ALA A 22 23.82 22.40 39.88
C ALA A 22 22.60 21.44 39.90
N PRO A 23 21.78 21.35 38.83
CA PRO A 23 20.69 20.36 38.77
C PRO A 23 21.18 18.91 38.76
N GLN A 24 22.28 18.62 38.07
CA GLN A 24 22.87 17.28 38.04
C GLN A 24 23.46 16.90 39.41
N ALA A 25 24.13 17.84 40.08
CA ALA A 25 24.64 17.64 41.43
C ALA A 25 23.53 17.28 42.41
N ALA A 26 22.38 17.97 42.33
CA ALA A 26 21.21 17.66 43.17
C ALA A 26 20.67 16.24 42.95
N GLN A 27 20.64 15.76 41.70
CA GLN A 27 20.19 14.40 41.37
C GLN A 27 21.14 13.34 41.95
N ILE A 28 22.46 13.54 41.80
CA ILE A 28 23.47 12.62 42.33
C ILE A 28 23.41 12.57 43.86
N ILE A 29 23.28 13.73 44.52
CA ILE A 29 23.13 13.80 45.99
C ILE A 29 21.85 13.08 46.44
N THR A 30 20.74 13.25 45.71
CA THR A 30 19.47 12.59 46.02
C THR A 30 19.60 11.07 45.88
N PHE A 31 20.28 10.61 44.84
CA PHE A 31 20.54 9.18 44.60
C PHE A 31 21.44 8.58 45.70
N LEU A 32 22.51 9.28 46.09
CA LEU A 32 23.44 8.82 47.13
C LEU A 32 22.80 8.78 48.53
N ASN A 33 21.79 9.63 48.79
CA ASN A 33 21.07 9.66 50.07
C ASN A 33 19.82 8.78 50.11
N ALA A 34 19.44 8.11 49.01
CA ALA A 34 18.34 7.17 49.01
C ALA A 34 18.71 5.96 49.89
N ALA A 35 17.95 5.74 50.97
CA ALA A 35 18.20 4.64 51.90
C ALA A 35 18.12 3.29 51.16
N GLU A 36 19.10 2.40 51.41
CA GLU A 36 19.15 1.06 50.84
C GLU A 36 17.81 0.34 51.06
N GLY A 37 17.06 0.12 49.97
CA GLY A 37 15.73 -0.52 49.98
C GLY A 37 14.59 0.35 49.47
N SER A 38 14.82 1.64 49.18
CA SER A 38 13.85 2.51 48.51
C SER A 38 14.25 2.67 47.05
N GLU A 39 13.48 2.16 46.09
CA GLU A 39 13.76 2.40 44.67
C GLU A 39 13.67 3.91 44.40
N PRO A 40 14.77 4.59 44.01
CA PRO A 40 14.72 6.01 43.72
C PRO A 40 13.94 6.21 42.43
N THR A 41 12.66 6.59 42.55
CA THR A 41 11.86 7.06 41.43
C THR A 41 12.37 8.46 41.07
N LEU A 42 13.18 8.54 40.02
CA LEU A 42 13.62 9.80 39.43
C LEU A 42 12.38 10.54 38.90
N GLY A 43 11.84 11.44 39.72
CA GLY A 43 10.78 12.34 39.31
C GLY A 43 11.25 13.23 38.15
N PRO A 44 10.36 13.58 37.20
CA PRO A 44 10.72 14.47 36.10
C PRO A 44 11.17 15.82 36.67
N ALA A 45 12.39 16.22 36.33
CA ALA A 45 12.96 17.49 36.73
C ALA A 45 12.01 18.65 36.35
N PRO A 46 11.75 19.62 37.25
CA PRO A 46 10.96 20.79 36.91
C PRO A 46 11.72 21.63 35.89
N GLY A 47 11.02 21.93 34.80
CA GLY A 47 11.57 22.45 33.54
C GLY A 47 12.36 23.76 33.64
N GLY A 48 13.44 23.80 32.87
CA GLY A 48 14.05 25.00 32.30
C GLY A 48 13.93 24.92 30.77
N GLY A 49 13.30 25.93 30.16
CA GLY A 49 12.80 25.89 28.79
C GLY A 49 13.83 26.12 27.68
N ALA A 50 13.41 25.65 26.50
CA ALA A 50 13.67 26.15 25.14
C ALA A 50 15.12 26.34 24.67
N GLU A 51 15.56 25.51 23.71
CA GLU A 51 15.61 25.87 22.29
C GLU A 51 16.11 24.70 21.40
N GLY A 52 15.41 24.46 20.29
CA GLY A 52 16.06 24.07 19.03
C GLY A 52 16.66 22.67 18.86
N GLY A 53 16.10 21.60 19.42
CA GLY A 53 16.56 20.23 19.17
C GLY A 53 15.56 19.39 18.39
N ARG A 54 15.93 18.94 17.18
CA ARG A 54 15.21 17.91 16.40
C ARG A 54 14.75 16.75 17.30
N PRO A 55 13.56 16.16 17.10
CA PRO A 55 13.10 15.07 17.94
C PRO A 55 13.98 13.85 17.71
N SER A 56 14.97 13.65 18.59
CA SER A 56 15.59 12.35 18.80
C SER A 56 14.47 11.43 19.29
N ALA A 57 14.31 10.29 18.62
CA ALA A 57 13.39 9.24 18.99
C ALA A 57 13.84 8.66 20.34
N GLY A 58 13.49 9.35 21.43
CA GLY A 58 13.69 8.86 22.78
C GLY A 58 12.93 7.56 22.92
N ALA A 59 13.67 6.49 23.22
CA ALA A 59 13.16 5.19 23.63
C ALA A 59 12.15 5.39 24.76
N ARG A 60 10.88 5.47 24.40
CA ARG A 60 9.79 5.39 25.37
C ARG A 60 9.75 3.93 25.76
N THR A 61 10.27 3.62 26.94
CA THR A 61 10.09 2.32 27.59
C THR A 61 8.60 1.99 27.51
N ARG A 62 8.26 1.08 26.60
CA ARG A 62 6.89 0.67 26.34
C ARG A 62 6.42 0.01 27.63
N GLN A 63 5.64 0.71 28.43
CA GLN A 63 4.95 0.10 29.56
C GLN A 63 4.01 -0.95 28.97
N GLN A 64 4.49 -2.20 28.96
CA GLN A 64 3.77 -3.40 28.55
C GLN A 64 2.64 -3.64 29.57
N GLY A 65 1.58 -2.83 29.48
CA GLY A 65 0.38 -2.98 30.30
C GLY A 65 -0.64 -3.96 29.72
N GLY A 66 -0.27 -4.71 28.69
CA GLY A 66 -1.14 -5.71 28.06
C GLY A 66 -1.05 -7.06 28.77
N GLN A 67 -2.14 -7.81 28.76
CA GLN A 67 -2.17 -9.17 29.29
C GLN A 67 -1.13 -10.05 28.56
N ALA A 68 -0.26 -10.71 29.33
CA ALA A 68 0.67 -11.67 28.80
C ALA A 68 -0.07 -12.89 28.25
N VAL A 69 0.17 -13.24 26.99
CA VAL A 69 -0.44 -14.39 26.33
C VAL A 69 0.49 -15.61 26.44
N ALA A 70 -0.07 -16.79 26.70
CA ALA A 70 0.73 -17.99 26.95
C ALA A 70 1.16 -18.69 25.65
N SER A 71 0.42 -18.51 24.54
CA SER A 71 0.72 -19.18 23.28
C SER A 71 0.39 -18.35 22.02
N ALA A 72 1.10 -18.63 20.93
CA ALA A 72 0.84 -18.00 19.63
C ALA A 72 -0.59 -18.21 19.11
N ARG A 73 -1.23 -19.34 19.45
CA ARG A 73 -2.62 -19.61 19.07
C ARG A 73 -3.59 -18.74 19.87
N GLU A 74 -3.37 -18.66 21.17
CA GLU A 74 -4.17 -17.81 22.06
C GLU A 74 -4.04 -16.32 21.66
N ALA A 75 -2.86 -15.89 21.18
CA ALA A 75 -2.66 -14.53 20.68
C ALA A 75 -3.55 -14.22 19.46
N LEU A 76 -3.74 -15.19 18.57
CA LEU A 76 -4.66 -15.05 17.43
C LEU A 76 -6.13 -15.05 17.87
N ASP A 77 -6.48 -15.93 18.82
CA ASP A 77 -7.84 -16.06 19.33
C ASP A 77 -8.28 -14.79 20.11
N LEU A 78 -7.42 -14.29 21.01
CA LEU A 78 -7.68 -13.08 21.81
C LEU A 78 -7.71 -11.80 20.96
N SER A 79 -6.85 -11.72 19.94
CA SER A 79 -6.82 -10.53 19.06
C SER A 79 -7.98 -10.44 18.09
N GLY A 80 -8.72 -11.53 17.87
CA GLY A 80 -9.80 -11.58 16.88
C GLY A 80 -9.32 -11.33 15.44
N ALA A 81 -8.04 -11.55 15.15
CA ALA A 81 -7.42 -11.30 13.86
C ALA A 81 -7.99 -12.23 12.77
N LYS A 82 -8.57 -11.65 11.72
CA LYS A 82 -9.22 -12.40 10.62
C LYS A 82 -8.40 -12.37 9.35
N THR A 83 -7.78 -11.23 9.04
CA THR A 83 -7.02 -11.05 7.80
C THR A 83 -5.53 -11.35 7.99
N ASN A 84 -4.82 -11.68 6.92
CA ASN A 84 -3.38 -11.97 6.99
C ASN A 84 -2.56 -10.84 7.64
N PRO A 85 -2.76 -9.55 7.30
CA PRO A 85 -2.06 -8.47 7.98
C PRO A 85 -2.35 -8.41 9.49
N GLU A 86 -3.62 -8.61 9.89
CA GLU A 86 -4.02 -8.64 11.30
C GLU A 86 -3.36 -9.80 12.06
N LYS A 87 -3.30 -10.99 11.44
CA LYS A 87 -2.64 -12.16 12.03
C LYS A 87 -1.14 -11.95 12.19
N ILE A 88 -0.48 -11.35 11.18
CA ILE A 88 0.95 -10.97 11.25
C ILE A 88 1.19 -10.09 12.48
N ILE A 89 0.30 -9.13 12.69
CA ILE A 89 0.42 -8.17 13.79
C ILE A 89 0.22 -8.80 15.16
N ALA A 90 -0.83 -9.61 15.33
CA ALA A 90 -1.09 -10.30 16.58
C ALA A 90 0.09 -11.19 16.98
N LEU A 91 0.67 -11.90 16.01
CA LEU A 91 1.85 -12.74 16.25
C LEU A 91 3.13 -11.92 16.46
N ALA A 92 3.27 -10.76 15.81
CA ALA A 92 4.38 -9.85 16.05
C ALA A 92 4.37 -9.32 17.49
N GLU A 93 3.22 -8.87 17.99
CA GLU A 93 3.10 -8.42 19.38
C GLU A 93 3.39 -9.56 20.37
N TYR A 94 2.98 -10.79 20.05
CA TYR A 94 3.32 -11.97 20.85
C TYR A 94 4.83 -12.21 20.91
N VAL A 95 5.55 -12.07 19.79
CA VAL A 95 7.03 -12.19 19.77
C VAL A 95 7.70 -11.12 20.63
N LEU A 96 7.17 -9.89 20.62
CA LEU A 96 7.74 -8.77 21.40
C LEU A 96 7.49 -8.91 22.91
N GLN A 97 6.52 -9.72 23.32
CA GLN A 97 6.19 -9.94 24.73
C GLN A 97 7.34 -10.59 25.53
N ASP A 98 8.24 -11.32 24.86
CA ASP A 98 9.42 -11.95 25.46
C ASP A 98 10.57 -10.95 25.74
N GLY A 99 10.31 -9.64 25.63
CA GLY A 99 11.25 -8.57 25.99
C GLY A 99 12.01 -7.92 24.82
N GLY A 100 11.58 -8.16 23.58
CA GLY A 100 12.11 -7.49 22.40
C GLY A 100 11.37 -6.17 22.08
N GLU A 101 12.08 -5.18 21.53
CA GLU A 101 11.47 -3.96 20.98
C GLU A 101 11.15 -4.09 19.48
N THR A 102 11.91 -4.95 18.80
CA THR A 102 11.79 -5.22 17.37
C THR A 102 11.67 -6.72 17.11
N PHE A 103 11.15 -7.08 15.94
CA PHE A 103 11.02 -8.46 15.48
C PHE A 103 11.46 -8.57 14.02
N LYS A 104 11.88 -9.78 13.61
CA LYS A 104 12.16 -10.10 12.20
C LYS A 104 11.00 -10.88 11.59
N VAL A 105 10.93 -10.85 10.26
CA VAL A 105 9.91 -11.56 9.48
C VAL A 105 9.89 -13.06 9.78
N GLU A 106 11.07 -13.66 9.95
CA GLU A 106 11.19 -15.10 10.22
C GLU A 106 10.65 -15.50 11.59
N ASP A 107 10.77 -14.62 12.59
CA ASP A 107 10.24 -14.86 13.94
C ASP A 107 8.71 -15.00 13.90
N VAL A 108 8.04 -14.09 13.17
CA VAL A 108 6.59 -14.12 12.99
C VAL A 108 6.15 -15.36 12.20
N LYS A 109 6.87 -15.71 11.13
CA LYS A 109 6.58 -16.93 10.35
C LYS A 109 6.71 -18.20 11.19
N ALA A 110 7.67 -18.25 12.12
CA ALA A 110 7.79 -19.37 13.05
C ALA A 110 6.56 -19.48 13.97
N GLN A 111 5.99 -18.34 14.40
CA GLN A 111 4.77 -18.35 15.22
C GLN A 111 3.54 -18.83 14.46
N PHE A 112 3.40 -18.56 13.16
CA PHE A 112 2.31 -19.14 12.36
C PHE A 112 2.30 -20.67 12.44
N ARG A 113 3.47 -21.30 12.31
CA ARG A 113 3.61 -22.76 12.41
C ARG A 113 3.25 -23.26 13.81
N ARG A 114 3.70 -22.58 14.87
CA ARG A 114 3.37 -22.92 16.26
C ARG A 114 1.87 -22.78 16.55
N ALA A 115 1.21 -21.80 15.96
CA ALA A 115 -0.23 -21.60 16.03
C ALA A 115 -1.04 -22.59 15.16
N ARG A 116 -0.37 -23.44 14.36
CA ARG A 116 -0.97 -24.34 13.36
C ARG A 116 -1.77 -23.60 12.28
N GLU A 117 -1.33 -22.39 11.95
CA GLU A 117 -1.88 -21.57 10.87
C GLU A 117 -0.95 -21.60 9.66
N THR A 118 -1.51 -21.45 8.46
CA THR A 118 -0.71 -21.38 7.24
C THR A 118 -0.18 -19.94 7.09
N PRO A 119 1.14 -19.73 6.93
CA PRO A 119 1.66 -18.39 6.71
C PRO A 119 1.14 -17.82 5.38
N PRO A 120 0.98 -16.48 5.27
CA PRO A 120 0.55 -15.86 4.03
C PRO A 120 1.44 -16.22 2.83
N GLY A 121 0.82 -16.62 1.71
CA GLY A 121 1.55 -16.97 0.49
C GLY A 121 2.38 -15.81 -0.08
N ASN A 122 1.97 -14.56 0.20
CA ASN A 122 2.77 -13.37 -0.09
C ASN A 122 2.92 -12.52 1.17
N PHE A 123 3.75 -12.99 2.09
CA PHE A 123 4.02 -12.34 3.38
C PHE A 123 4.47 -10.88 3.23
N SER A 124 5.35 -10.58 2.28
CA SER A 124 5.86 -9.22 2.05
C SER A 124 4.75 -8.23 1.68
N ARG A 125 3.77 -8.66 0.88
CA ARG A 125 2.60 -7.83 0.52
C ARG A 125 1.75 -7.53 1.75
N ASP A 126 1.46 -8.53 2.57
CA ASP A 126 0.57 -8.37 3.73
C ASP A 126 1.27 -7.61 4.88
N LEU A 127 2.58 -7.79 5.05
CA LEU A 127 3.41 -6.96 5.94
C LEU A 127 3.43 -5.50 5.47
N SER A 128 3.63 -5.25 4.18
CA SER A 128 3.58 -3.90 3.61
C SER A 128 2.21 -3.25 3.83
N ALA A 129 1.13 -4.02 3.75
CA ALA A 129 -0.22 -3.54 4.06
C ALA A 129 -0.36 -3.14 5.54
N ALA A 130 0.23 -3.90 6.46
CA ALA A 130 0.27 -3.56 7.88
C ALA A 130 1.09 -2.30 8.17
N VAL A 131 2.22 -2.12 7.48
CA VAL A 131 3.04 -0.89 7.57
C VAL A 131 2.25 0.31 7.03
N GLN A 132 1.57 0.16 5.90
CA GLN A 132 0.74 1.21 5.31
C GLN A 132 -0.46 1.59 6.18
N ALA A 133 -1.04 0.64 6.92
CA ALA A 133 -2.07 0.92 7.92
C ALA A 133 -1.51 1.64 9.16
N GLY A 134 -0.18 1.69 9.30
CA GLY A 134 0.53 2.25 10.43
C GLY A 134 0.33 1.43 11.71
N TRP A 135 0.15 0.11 11.56
CA TRP A 135 0.09 -0.83 12.69
C TRP A 135 1.50 -1.28 13.10
N ILE A 136 2.36 -1.48 12.10
CA ILE A 136 3.78 -1.80 12.24
C ILE A 136 4.57 -0.64 11.59
N ALA A 137 5.78 -0.41 12.05
CA ALA A 137 6.74 0.45 11.37
C ALA A 137 8.09 -0.26 11.21
N GLN A 138 8.81 0.09 10.15
CA GLN A 138 10.16 -0.44 9.91
C GLN A 138 11.15 0.30 10.82
N GLY A 139 11.98 -0.46 11.52
CA GLY A 139 13.10 0.05 12.31
C GLY A 139 14.39 0.09 11.48
N ASP A 140 15.53 -0.07 12.14
CA ASP A 140 16.82 -0.12 11.46
C ASP A 140 17.03 -1.49 10.79
N GLY A 141 17.34 -1.48 9.49
CA GLY A 141 17.59 -2.69 8.70
C GLY A 141 16.33 -3.49 8.36
N GLU A 142 16.35 -4.79 8.65
CA GLU A 142 15.27 -5.75 8.36
C GLU A 142 14.34 -6.00 9.57
N GLU A 143 14.41 -5.12 10.56
CA GLU A 143 13.65 -5.22 11.79
C GLU A 143 12.42 -4.32 11.77
N TYR A 144 11.37 -4.76 12.44
CA TYR A 144 10.08 -4.08 12.50
C TYR A 144 9.66 -3.95 13.96
N TYR A 145 8.91 -2.89 14.28
CA TYR A 145 8.31 -2.72 15.60
C TYR A 145 6.83 -2.44 15.48
N VAL A 146 6.10 -2.82 16.52
CA VAL A 146 4.67 -2.56 16.62
C VAL A 146 4.44 -1.12 17.10
N THR A 147 3.52 -0.42 16.47
CA THR A 147 3.14 0.95 16.87
C THR A 147 2.11 0.96 18.00
N ASN A 148 1.99 2.09 18.69
CA ASN A 148 1.01 2.28 19.77
C ASN A 148 -0.47 2.17 19.32
N LYS A 149 -0.75 2.15 18.01
CA LYS A 149 -2.15 2.06 17.50
C LYS A 149 -2.83 0.74 17.81
N ILE A 150 -2.05 -0.29 18.11
CA ILE A 150 -2.56 -1.63 18.43
C ILE A 150 -2.26 -2.05 19.86
N GLN A 151 -1.97 -1.07 20.73
CA GLN A 151 -1.84 -1.35 22.16
C GLN A 151 -3.16 -1.94 22.67
N GLY A 152 -3.07 -2.98 23.51
CA GLY A 152 -4.25 -3.70 24.02
C GLY A 152 -4.84 -4.69 23.03
N ILE A 153 -4.10 -5.11 22.00
CA ILE A 153 -4.57 -6.11 21.02
C ILE A 153 -5.04 -7.43 21.65
N PHE A 154 -4.56 -7.77 22.85
CA PHE A 154 -4.95 -9.00 23.56
C PHE A 154 -6.04 -8.80 24.62
N ASP A 155 -6.62 -7.60 24.74
CA ASP A 155 -7.63 -7.28 25.75
C ASP A 155 -9.03 -7.88 25.44
N GLY A 156 -9.15 -8.67 24.35
CA GLY A 156 -10.38 -9.36 23.92
C GLY A 156 -11.43 -8.46 23.26
N ASP A 157 -11.54 -7.20 23.70
CA ASP A 157 -12.46 -6.20 23.12
C ASP A 157 -11.82 -5.36 22.00
N PHE A 158 -10.54 -5.61 21.71
CA PHE A 158 -9.81 -4.88 20.67
C PHE A 158 -10.45 -5.09 19.29
N LYS A 159 -10.60 -3.99 18.56
CA LYS A 159 -11.05 -4.01 17.17
C LYS A 159 -10.02 -3.33 16.30
N PHE A 160 -9.48 -4.09 15.34
CA PHE A 160 -8.58 -3.53 14.34
C PHE A 160 -9.25 -2.33 13.67
N PRO A 161 -8.63 -1.14 13.72
CA PRO A 161 -9.20 0.02 13.06
C PRO A 161 -9.23 -0.30 11.58
N LYS A 162 -10.41 -0.21 10.95
CA LYS A 162 -10.52 -0.39 9.51
C LYS A 162 -9.45 0.47 8.85
N SER A 163 -8.52 -0.16 8.13
CA SER A 163 -7.37 0.55 7.59
C SER A 163 -7.89 1.74 6.77
N GLY A 164 -7.65 2.94 7.30
CA GLY A 164 -8.13 4.20 6.70
C GLY A 164 -7.52 4.47 5.34
N ASN A 165 -6.55 3.64 4.92
CA ASN A 165 -6.21 3.45 3.54
C ASN A 165 -7.35 2.74 2.84
N GLY A 166 -8.37 3.54 2.50
CA GLY A 166 -8.59 3.85 1.09
C GLY A 166 -8.25 2.68 0.23
N THR A 167 -8.96 1.58 0.43
CA THR A 167 -9.20 0.65 -0.63
C THR A 167 -9.92 1.55 -1.64
N ARG A 168 -9.15 2.18 -2.53
CA ARG A 168 -9.38 1.98 -3.95
C ARG A 168 -9.35 0.46 -4.14
N THR A 169 -10.38 -0.20 -3.62
CA THR A 169 -11.11 -1.12 -4.42
C THR A 169 -11.21 -0.30 -5.69
N ARG A 170 -10.57 -0.77 -6.76
CA ARG A 170 -11.29 -0.69 -8.01
C ARG A 170 -12.64 -1.26 -7.60
N ALA A 171 -13.56 -0.37 -7.23
CA ALA A 171 -14.95 -0.63 -7.45
C ALA A 171 -14.86 -1.17 -8.86
N SER A 172 -15.06 -2.48 -8.99
CA SER A 172 -15.88 -2.96 -10.08
C SER A 172 -17.01 -1.96 -10.06
N SER A 173 -16.85 -0.90 -10.86
CA SER A 173 -17.88 0.09 -11.10
C SER A 173 -18.91 -0.82 -11.69
N LYS A 174 -19.82 -1.30 -10.84
CA LYS A 174 -21.01 -2.02 -11.21
C LYS A 174 -21.61 -1.10 -12.24
N GLY A 175 -21.34 -1.42 -13.51
CA GLY A 175 -21.20 -0.39 -14.53
C GLY A 175 -22.46 0.41 -14.52
N THR A 176 -22.38 1.67 -14.10
CA THR A 176 -23.28 2.66 -14.67
C THR A 176 -23.01 2.53 -16.14
N LYS A 177 -23.84 1.73 -16.83
CA LYS A 177 -23.75 1.45 -18.26
C LYS A 177 -23.45 2.80 -18.88
N ALA A 178 -22.23 2.96 -19.37
CA ALA A 178 -21.83 4.20 -19.97
C ALA A 178 -22.89 4.49 -21.03
N LYS A 179 -23.57 5.64 -20.91
CA LYS A 179 -24.71 5.99 -21.77
C LYS A 179 -24.28 5.72 -23.21
N THR A 180 -25.07 4.92 -23.93
CA THR A 180 -24.81 4.59 -25.33
C THR A 180 -24.54 5.89 -26.09
N PRO A 181 -23.37 6.06 -26.70
CA PRO A 181 -23.08 7.25 -27.50
C PRO A 181 -24.14 7.44 -28.59
N GLU A 182 -24.49 8.68 -28.90
CA GLU A 182 -25.51 9.01 -29.91
C GLU A 182 -25.21 8.37 -31.27
N ALA A 183 -23.92 8.24 -31.62
CA ALA A 183 -23.46 7.56 -32.84
C ALA A 183 -23.88 6.08 -32.93
N PHE A 184 -24.21 5.44 -31.80
CA PHE A 184 -24.59 4.03 -31.72
C PHE A 184 -26.04 3.83 -31.26
N ALA A 185 -26.83 4.90 -31.10
CA ALA A 185 -28.21 4.79 -30.64
C ALA A 185 -29.11 3.98 -31.61
N ALA A 186 -28.74 3.93 -32.89
CA ALA A 186 -29.46 3.17 -33.92
C ALA A 186 -28.96 1.72 -34.10
N VAL A 187 -27.87 1.32 -33.43
CA VAL A 187 -27.26 -0.01 -33.56
C VAL A 187 -27.68 -0.86 -32.37
N ASP A 188 -28.53 -1.85 -32.61
CA ASP A 188 -29.06 -2.73 -31.55
C ASP A 188 -28.07 -3.83 -31.17
N GLU A 189 -27.31 -4.36 -32.14
CA GLU A 189 -26.37 -5.46 -31.92
C GLU A 189 -25.05 -5.25 -32.67
N PHE A 190 -23.93 -5.43 -31.96
CA PHE A 190 -22.59 -5.41 -32.55
C PHE A 190 -22.14 -6.84 -32.83
N PRO A 191 -22.00 -7.25 -34.11
CA PRO A 191 -21.55 -8.59 -34.43
C PRO A 191 -20.13 -8.80 -33.93
N THR A 192 -19.87 -9.90 -33.22
CA THR A 192 -18.52 -10.25 -32.73
C THR A 192 -17.60 -10.79 -33.84
N LYS A 193 -18.16 -11.05 -35.02
CA LYS A 193 -17.48 -11.53 -36.23
C LYS A 193 -17.88 -10.64 -37.40
N LEU A 194 -16.90 -10.15 -38.15
CA LEU A 194 -17.11 -9.46 -39.42
C LEU A 194 -16.65 -10.40 -40.54
N ASP A 195 -17.40 -10.45 -41.63
CA ASP A 195 -17.05 -11.31 -42.77
C ASP A 195 -15.72 -10.88 -43.38
N GLY A 196 -14.80 -11.83 -43.57
CA GLY A 196 -13.44 -11.57 -44.05
C GLY A 196 -12.46 -10.98 -43.03
N PHE A 197 -12.82 -10.86 -41.74
CA PHE A 197 -11.93 -10.34 -40.69
C PHE A 197 -11.81 -11.31 -39.50
N PRO A 198 -10.65 -11.34 -38.81
CA PRO A 198 -10.50 -12.17 -37.62
C PRO A 198 -11.42 -11.71 -36.47
N PRO A 199 -11.84 -12.63 -35.57
CA PRO A 199 -12.64 -12.29 -34.40
C PRO A 199 -11.95 -11.27 -33.51
N TYR A 200 -12.71 -10.31 -32.95
CA TYR A 200 -12.17 -9.26 -32.08
C TYR A 200 -11.35 -9.83 -30.90
N SER A 201 -11.78 -10.97 -30.34
CA SER A 201 -11.12 -11.63 -29.21
C SER A 201 -9.70 -12.13 -29.52
N LYS A 202 -9.36 -12.34 -30.80
CA LYS A 202 -8.03 -12.77 -31.25
C LYS A 202 -7.05 -11.61 -31.40
N MET A 203 -7.53 -10.36 -31.41
CA MET A 203 -6.68 -9.19 -31.57
C MET A 203 -5.78 -8.97 -30.35
N LYS A 204 -4.47 -9.16 -30.52
CA LYS A 204 -3.48 -9.00 -29.43
C LYS A 204 -3.07 -7.55 -29.22
N GLN A 205 -2.90 -6.78 -30.28
CA GLN A 205 -2.45 -5.39 -30.16
C GLN A 205 -3.63 -4.43 -30.08
N ASN A 206 -3.49 -3.38 -29.27
CA ASN A 206 -4.49 -2.31 -29.18
C ASN A 206 -4.70 -1.58 -30.52
N LYS A 207 -3.67 -1.55 -31.37
CA LYS A 207 -3.76 -1.00 -32.73
C LYS A 207 -4.78 -1.77 -33.56
N ASP A 208 -4.73 -3.10 -33.53
CA ASP A 208 -5.59 -3.96 -34.33
C ASP A 208 -7.04 -3.93 -33.80
N ARG A 209 -7.20 -3.91 -32.47
CA ARG A 209 -8.51 -3.68 -31.82
C ARG A 209 -9.14 -2.35 -32.21
N LEU A 210 -8.34 -1.28 -32.25
CA LEU A 210 -8.78 0.04 -32.67
C LEU A 210 -9.22 0.05 -34.13
N LEU A 211 -8.46 -0.57 -35.03
CA LEU A 211 -8.83 -0.67 -36.45
C LEU A 211 -10.13 -1.47 -36.61
N TRP A 212 -10.25 -2.60 -35.91
CA TRP A 212 -11.47 -3.41 -35.94
C TRP A 212 -12.70 -2.62 -35.46
N ALA A 213 -12.57 -1.84 -34.38
CA ALA A 213 -13.62 -0.96 -33.88
C ALA A 213 -14.02 0.14 -34.88
N LEU A 214 -13.08 0.62 -35.70
CA LEU A 214 -13.40 1.58 -36.78
C LEU A 214 -14.11 0.90 -37.96
N GLU A 215 -13.76 -0.34 -38.29
CA GLU A 215 -14.40 -1.09 -39.37
C GLU A 215 -15.84 -1.46 -39.03
N ILE A 216 -16.11 -1.95 -37.82
CA ILE A 216 -17.49 -2.23 -37.39
C ILE A 216 -18.34 -0.95 -37.38
N ALA A 217 -17.76 0.20 -37.01
CA ALA A 217 -18.45 1.47 -37.09
C ALA A 217 -18.78 1.86 -38.54
N LYS A 218 -17.82 1.68 -39.46
CA LYS A 218 -18.02 1.92 -40.89
C LYS A 218 -19.13 1.05 -41.48
N VAL A 219 -19.20 -0.24 -41.14
CA VAL A 219 -20.26 -1.17 -41.57
C VAL A 219 -21.64 -0.73 -41.09
N ASN A 220 -21.71 -0.04 -39.94
CA ASN A 220 -22.93 0.53 -39.39
C ASN A 220 -23.17 2.00 -39.80
N ASP A 221 -22.59 2.45 -40.92
CA ASP A 221 -22.67 3.82 -41.46
C ASP A 221 -22.12 4.93 -40.54
N VAL A 222 -21.34 4.56 -39.52
CA VAL A 222 -20.64 5.52 -38.64
C VAL A 222 -19.24 5.78 -39.21
N LYS A 223 -19.12 6.86 -39.99
CA LYS A 223 -17.89 7.20 -40.72
C LYS A 223 -16.65 7.46 -39.87
N ALA A 224 -16.81 7.85 -38.61
CA ALA A 224 -15.69 8.25 -37.74
C ALA A 224 -16.05 8.18 -36.26
N LEU A 225 -15.09 7.79 -35.41
CA LEU A 225 -15.27 7.67 -33.96
C LEU A 225 -14.35 8.59 -33.16
N THR A 226 -14.85 9.12 -32.05
CA THR A 226 -14.08 9.77 -31.00
C THR A 226 -13.41 8.75 -30.08
N ASN A 227 -12.42 9.17 -29.30
CA ASN A 227 -11.77 8.26 -28.34
C ASN A 227 -12.76 7.65 -27.31
N LYS A 228 -13.78 8.41 -26.88
CA LYS A 228 -14.78 7.91 -25.93
C LYS A 228 -15.67 6.83 -26.56
N GLU A 229 -16.04 7.01 -27.82
CA GLU A 229 -16.83 6.04 -28.58
C GLU A 229 -16.03 4.75 -28.83
N ILE A 230 -14.73 4.86 -29.11
CA ILE A 230 -13.84 3.69 -29.25
C ILE A 230 -13.68 2.95 -27.91
N ASP A 231 -13.46 3.66 -26.80
CA ASP A 231 -13.37 3.08 -25.45
C ASP A 231 -14.66 2.29 -25.13
N TRP A 232 -15.82 2.92 -25.35
CA TRP A 232 -17.13 2.29 -25.15
C TRP A 232 -17.35 1.06 -26.04
N LEU A 233 -17.08 1.18 -27.34
CA LEU A 233 -17.30 0.10 -28.31
C LEU A 233 -16.38 -1.09 -28.02
N THR A 234 -15.10 -0.84 -27.74
CA THR A 234 -14.13 -1.91 -27.43
C THR A 234 -14.43 -2.60 -26.10
N ASP A 235 -14.93 -1.87 -25.10
CA ASP A 235 -15.39 -2.43 -23.83
C ASP A 235 -16.60 -3.34 -24.03
N HIS A 236 -17.55 -2.94 -24.88
CA HIS A 236 -18.73 -3.73 -25.23
C HIS A 236 -18.38 -5.06 -25.94
N LEU A 237 -17.25 -5.10 -26.64
CA LEU A 237 -16.74 -6.29 -27.32
C LEU A 237 -15.92 -7.23 -26.37
N GLY A 238 -15.82 -6.89 -25.08
CA GLY A 238 -15.26 -7.76 -24.04
C GLY A 238 -13.74 -7.65 -23.83
N ASN A 239 -13.05 -6.81 -24.58
CA ASN A 239 -11.59 -6.60 -24.48
C ASN A 239 -11.25 -5.12 -24.75
N GLY A 240 -11.81 -4.25 -23.91
CA GLY A 240 -11.71 -2.79 -24.03
C GLY A 240 -10.28 -2.28 -24.19
N VAL A 241 -10.10 -1.33 -25.11
CA VAL A 241 -8.88 -0.54 -25.22
C VAL A 241 -9.08 0.70 -24.36
N PRO A 242 -8.44 0.80 -23.17
CA PRO A 242 -8.69 1.91 -22.26
C PRO A 242 -8.43 3.25 -22.94
N ASN A 243 -9.25 4.25 -22.68
CA ASN A 243 -9.10 5.60 -23.28
C ASN A 243 -7.66 6.15 -23.25
N LYS A 244 -6.88 5.87 -22.19
CA LYS A 244 -5.47 6.27 -22.06
C LYS A 244 -4.55 5.65 -23.13
N GLN A 245 -4.91 4.48 -23.64
CA GLN A 245 -4.15 3.70 -24.63
C GLN A 245 -4.62 3.97 -26.07
N ILE A 246 -5.81 4.53 -26.29
CA ILE A 246 -6.36 4.81 -27.63
C ILE A 246 -5.46 5.75 -28.43
N THR A 247 -4.90 6.80 -27.80
CA THR A 247 -3.98 7.71 -28.49
C THR A 247 -2.70 7.02 -28.93
N ALA A 248 -2.15 6.11 -28.11
CA ALA A 248 -0.98 5.33 -28.47
C ALA A 248 -1.28 4.35 -29.61
N ALA A 249 -2.42 3.65 -29.53
CA ALA A 249 -2.90 2.75 -30.58
C ALA A 249 -3.12 3.48 -31.92
N PHE A 250 -3.73 4.66 -31.87
CA PHE A 250 -3.92 5.52 -33.03
C PHE A 250 -2.58 5.95 -33.64
N ASN A 251 -1.62 6.40 -32.83
CA ASN A 251 -0.31 6.79 -33.33
C ASN A 251 0.43 5.62 -33.98
N ALA A 252 0.28 4.40 -33.46
CA ALA A 252 0.81 3.19 -34.08
C ALA A 252 0.14 2.91 -35.43
N ALA A 253 -1.19 3.04 -35.54
CA ALA A 253 -1.93 2.87 -36.79
C ALA A 253 -1.59 3.95 -37.83
N LYS A 254 -1.47 5.21 -37.39
CA LYS A 254 -1.15 6.37 -38.24
C LYS A 254 0.23 6.24 -38.91
N ARG A 255 1.24 5.73 -38.21
CA ARG A 255 2.59 5.52 -38.76
C ARG A 255 2.59 4.62 -40.00
N SER A 256 1.67 3.67 -40.07
CA SER A 256 1.50 2.74 -41.18
C SER A 256 0.39 3.17 -42.16
N ASN A 257 -0.10 4.41 -42.04
CA ASN A 257 -1.22 4.93 -42.83
C ASN A 257 -2.54 4.15 -42.69
N TYR A 258 -2.75 3.38 -41.60
CA TYR A 258 -3.96 2.56 -41.42
C TYR A 258 -5.17 3.34 -40.85
N ALA A 259 -4.91 4.50 -40.25
CA ALA A 259 -5.96 5.34 -39.69
C ALA A 259 -5.59 6.82 -39.83
N ASN A 260 -6.60 7.66 -40.03
CA ASN A 260 -6.48 9.11 -40.06
C ASN A 260 -7.35 9.74 -38.95
N ARG A 261 -6.92 10.89 -38.42
CA ARG A 261 -7.70 11.69 -37.47
C ARG A 261 -7.91 13.07 -38.05
N SER A 262 -9.17 13.48 -38.18
CA SER A 262 -9.48 14.82 -38.66
C SER A 262 -9.13 15.86 -37.60
N THR A 263 -8.54 16.98 -38.04
CA THR A 263 -8.11 18.08 -37.16
C THR A 263 -9.27 18.91 -36.64
N GLN A 264 -10.41 18.91 -37.35
CA GLN A 264 -11.60 19.69 -37.00
C GLN A 264 -12.44 18.99 -35.93
N ASP A 265 -12.82 17.74 -36.19
CA ASP A 265 -13.74 16.96 -35.34
C ASP A 265 -13.01 16.05 -34.33
N LYS A 266 -11.69 15.89 -34.44
CA LYS A 266 -10.86 14.95 -33.66
C LYS A 266 -11.32 13.49 -33.77
N LYS A 267 -12.15 13.15 -34.77
CA LYS A 267 -12.63 11.79 -35.00
C LYS A 267 -11.62 11.00 -35.82
N ILE A 268 -11.53 9.71 -35.53
CA ILE A 268 -10.63 8.76 -36.16
C ILE A 268 -11.42 7.96 -37.21
N ARG A 269 -10.80 7.73 -38.37
CA ARG A 269 -11.34 6.98 -39.51
C ARG A 269 -10.33 5.93 -39.94
N ILE A 270 -10.80 4.76 -40.33
CA ILE A 270 -9.95 3.75 -40.99
C ILE A 270 -9.68 4.17 -42.44
N THR A 271 -8.49 3.86 -42.95
CA THR A 271 -8.12 4.07 -44.36
C THR A 271 -8.26 2.76 -45.14
N PRO A 272 -8.30 2.79 -46.49
CA PRO A 272 -8.29 1.57 -47.30
C PRO A 272 -7.10 0.63 -46.98
N ASP A 273 -5.92 1.19 -46.68
CA ASP A 273 -4.74 0.42 -46.29
C ASP A 273 -4.96 -0.29 -44.94
N GLY A 274 -5.66 0.35 -44.00
CA GLY A 274 -6.01 -0.24 -42.70
C GLY A 274 -7.00 -1.38 -42.83
N GLU A 275 -7.96 -1.27 -43.75
CA GLU A 275 -8.93 -2.33 -44.07
C GLU A 275 -8.21 -3.55 -44.67
N ALA A 276 -7.31 -3.32 -45.63
CA ALA A 276 -6.51 -4.39 -46.22
C ALA A 276 -5.63 -5.08 -45.17
N TYR A 277 -5.01 -4.31 -44.27
CA TYR A 277 -4.20 -4.85 -43.18
C TYR A 277 -5.02 -5.72 -42.21
N LEU A 278 -6.22 -5.29 -41.81
CA LEU A 278 -7.06 -6.09 -40.93
C LEU A 278 -7.42 -7.47 -41.50
N LYS A 279 -7.60 -7.57 -42.83
CA LYS A 279 -7.85 -8.85 -43.51
C LYS A 279 -6.64 -9.79 -43.44
N THR A 280 -5.42 -9.25 -43.51
CA THR A 280 -4.19 -10.08 -43.48
C THR A 280 -3.80 -10.54 -42.08
N VAL A 281 -4.10 -9.73 -41.05
CA VAL A 281 -3.85 -10.11 -39.64
C VAL A 281 -4.61 -11.38 -39.25
N GLY A 282 -5.79 -11.63 -39.84
CA GLY A 282 -6.55 -12.85 -39.57
C GLY A 282 -6.04 -14.08 -40.31
N ALA A 283 -5.49 -13.88 -41.51
CA ALA A 283 -4.98 -14.96 -42.34
C ALA A 283 -3.65 -15.55 -41.80
N SER A 284 -2.92 -14.79 -40.98
CA SER A 284 -1.61 -15.20 -40.45
C SER A 284 -1.68 -15.95 -39.11
N GLU A 285 -2.87 -16.09 -38.51
CA GLU A 285 -3.10 -16.83 -37.26
C GLU A 285 -4.06 -18.04 -37.41
N SER A 286 -4.40 -18.43 -38.65
CA SER A 286 -5.14 -19.68 -38.95
C SER A 286 -4.18 -20.79 -39.33
#